data_AF-A0A7V2EZQ4-F1
#
_entry.id   AF-A0A7V2EZQ4-F1
#
_cell.length_a   1.000
_cell.length_b   1.000
_cell.length_c   1.000
_cell.angle_alpha   90.00
_cell.angle_beta   90.00
_cell.angle_gamma   90.00
#
_symmetry.space_group_name_H-M   'P 1'
#
loop_
_entity.id
_entity.type
_entity.pdbx_description
1 polymer ?
#
loop_
_entity_poly.entity_id
_entity_poly.type
_entity_poly.pdbx_seq_one_letter_code
_entity_poly.pdbx_strand_id
1 'polypeptide(L)'
;MPEMQTIMALFEKPRTKDMTRKVPAFGLLGLIFALVEPSVAVAQSRDLQPMLDRLQRLERDIRTLNIALARKGSGGTPALVSGSIQAAPSNSTGLARLDARLGELEQELRAGTGKVEEMTYTIQQINQRLEKLVADIDYRLSALESRPVGSAGSASRINAATTPTGVQQVVPGATPAGVLGTLTGSDMNAAPPAGAGGPVAAIAVSPVPAKPVSVLPKGSPKEKYSYAFSLLQKAEYERAEAAFTEFVDRHGDDPLVGNARYWLGETYYVRGQYVKAA
;
A
#
# COMPACT_ATOMS: atom_id res chain seq x y z
N MET A 1 -7.20 28.88 -82.47
CA MET A 1 -8.21 29.86 -82.01
C MET A 1 -7.46 30.95 -81.25
N PRO A 2 -7.24 32.13 -81.84
CA PRO A 2 -6.54 33.25 -81.20
C PRO A 2 -7.50 34.40 -80.82
N GLU A 3 -6.94 35.33 -80.02
CA GLU A 3 -7.38 36.73 -79.74
C GLU A 3 -8.56 36.93 -78.78
N MET A 4 -8.34 37.47 -77.57
CA MET A 4 -7.97 38.88 -77.23
C MET A 4 -9.12 39.86 -77.51
N GLN A 5 -9.81 40.30 -76.45
CA GLN A 5 -10.35 41.66 -76.20
C GLN A 5 -10.61 41.74 -74.68
N THR A 6 -9.93 42.57 -73.87
CA THR A 6 -10.03 44.05 -73.78
C THR A 6 -11.49 44.41 -73.41
N ILE A 7 -11.84 45.03 -72.27
CA ILE A 7 -11.68 46.45 -71.88
C ILE A 7 -12.38 46.55 -70.49
N MET A 8 -11.75 46.97 -69.39
CA MET A 8 -11.78 48.34 -68.83
C MET A 8 -10.86 48.34 -67.59
N ALA A 9 -9.80 49.15 -67.54
CA ALA A 9 -9.82 50.57 -67.12
C ALA A 9 -10.23 50.70 -65.64
N LEU A 10 -9.53 51.40 -64.74
CA LEU A 10 -8.57 52.49 -64.88
C LEU A 10 -8.05 52.80 -63.45
N PHE A 11 -6.95 53.56 -63.35
CA PHE A 11 -6.48 54.33 -62.17
C PHE A 11 -5.86 53.55 -60.99
N GLU A 12 -4.78 53.97 -60.33
CA GLU A 12 -3.66 54.90 -60.56
C GLU A 12 -2.78 54.69 -59.29
N LYS A 13 -1.46 54.66 -59.42
CA LYS A 13 -0.51 54.74 -58.28
C LYS A 13 -0.43 56.23 -57.84
N PRO A 14 -0.05 56.63 -56.60
CA PRO A 14 1.31 56.41 -56.10
C PRO A 14 1.49 56.22 -54.57
N ARG A 15 2.75 55.94 -54.24
CA ARG A 15 3.41 55.58 -52.97
C ARG A 15 3.61 56.81 -52.05
N THR A 16 3.29 56.70 -50.76
CA THR A 16 3.85 57.49 -49.64
C THR A 16 3.87 56.57 -48.40
N LYS A 17 4.99 55.88 -48.10
CA LYS A 17 6.12 56.23 -47.22
C LYS A 17 5.75 56.75 -45.81
N ASP A 18 6.03 55.86 -44.84
CA ASP A 18 6.38 56.01 -43.41
C ASP A 18 5.43 56.77 -42.45
N MET A 19 4.99 56.10 -41.38
CA MET A 19 5.72 56.06 -40.10
C MET A 19 4.79 55.58 -38.95
N THR A 20 5.29 54.66 -38.11
CA THR A 20 4.86 54.37 -36.71
C THR A 20 3.46 53.75 -36.52
N ARG A 21 3.23 52.64 -35.80
CA ARG A 21 3.80 52.23 -34.51
C ARG A 21 3.35 50.79 -34.19
N LYS A 22 4.32 49.90 -33.94
CA LYS A 22 4.30 48.70 -33.05
C LYS A 22 3.30 47.55 -33.31
N VAL A 23 3.84 46.45 -33.85
CA VAL A 23 3.45 45.03 -33.67
C VAL A 23 4.08 44.52 -32.34
N PRO A 24 3.59 43.48 -31.63
CA PRO A 24 3.48 42.06 -32.04
C PRO A 24 2.06 41.48 -31.79
N ALA A 25 1.46 40.62 -32.62
CA ALA A 25 1.86 39.29 -33.13
C ALA A 25 1.77 38.15 -32.09
N PHE A 26 0.75 37.31 -32.29
CA PHE A 26 0.74 35.83 -32.27
C PHE A 26 1.64 35.05 -31.29
N GLY A 27 1.01 34.12 -30.55
CA GLY A 27 1.49 32.73 -30.51
C GLY A 27 1.63 32.05 -29.14
N LEU A 28 1.21 30.77 -29.12
CA LEU A 28 1.44 29.69 -28.12
C LEU A 28 0.76 29.85 -26.74
N LEU A 29 -0.07 28.93 -26.22
CA LEU A 29 -0.01 27.46 -26.20
C LEU A 29 1.41 26.92 -25.97
N GLY A 30 1.88 26.98 -24.73
CA GLY A 30 3.16 26.40 -24.33
C GLY A 30 3.32 26.35 -22.82
N LEU A 31 3.14 25.15 -22.26
CA LEU A 31 4.04 24.52 -21.29
C LEU A 31 4.66 25.46 -20.22
N ILE A 32 4.08 25.49 -19.02
CA ILE A 32 4.82 25.87 -17.80
C ILE A 32 4.85 24.63 -16.90
N PHE A 33 5.78 23.74 -17.24
CA PHE A 33 6.29 22.65 -16.40
C PHE A 33 7.77 22.96 -16.14
N ALA A 34 8.05 23.56 -14.99
CA ALA A 34 9.37 23.71 -14.33
C ALA A 34 9.15 24.74 -13.20
N LEU A 35 9.44 24.52 -11.93
CA LEU A 35 10.55 23.77 -11.34
C LEU A 35 10.14 23.49 -9.88
N VAL A 36 9.81 22.24 -9.54
CA VAL A 36 9.60 21.83 -8.15
C VAL A 36 10.49 20.62 -7.90
N GLU A 37 11.57 20.84 -7.16
CA GLU A 37 12.46 19.78 -6.71
C GLU A 37 11.82 19.04 -5.52
N PRO A 38 11.60 17.71 -5.57
CA PRO A 38 11.13 16.94 -4.42
C PRO A 38 12.32 16.48 -3.58
N SER A 39 12.63 17.17 -2.49
CA SER A 39 13.84 16.99 -1.67
C SER A 39 13.92 15.72 -0.78
N VAL A 40 13.61 14.48 -1.21
CA VAL A 40 13.23 13.28 -0.35
C VAL A 40 13.12 13.39 1.21
N ALA A 41 11.93 13.21 1.81
CA ALA A 41 11.67 13.20 3.26
C ALA A 41 11.87 11.78 3.74
N VAL A 42 13.06 11.56 4.26
CA VAL A 42 13.40 10.31 4.92
C VAL A 42 12.81 10.36 6.33
N ALA A 43 11.52 10.02 6.46
CA ALA A 43 10.81 9.94 7.74
C ALA A 43 10.01 8.63 7.85
N GLN A 44 10.67 7.50 7.56
CA GLN A 44 10.23 6.14 7.97
C GLN A 44 11.37 5.10 7.93
N SER A 45 12.62 5.54 7.77
CA SER A 45 13.79 4.66 7.68
C SER A 45 14.42 4.31 9.03
N ARG A 46 14.00 4.96 10.13
CA ARG A 46 14.59 4.71 11.46
C ARG A 46 14.28 3.31 12.00
N ASP A 47 13.13 2.75 11.66
CA ASP A 47 12.72 1.41 12.14
C ASP A 47 13.07 0.26 11.19
N LEU A 48 13.58 0.54 9.99
CA LEU A 48 13.98 -0.49 9.03
C LEU A 48 15.40 -1.01 9.29
N GLN A 49 16.27 -0.19 9.85
CA GLN A 49 17.66 -0.57 10.15
C GLN A 49 17.73 -1.78 11.12
N PRO A 50 16.98 -1.81 12.25
CA PRO A 50 17.01 -2.96 13.15
C PRO A 50 16.42 -4.23 12.54
N MET A 51 15.42 -4.10 11.66
CA MET A 51 14.83 -5.24 10.95
C MET A 51 15.82 -5.86 9.96
N LEU A 52 16.59 -5.02 9.27
CA LEU A 52 17.64 -5.47 8.35
C LEU A 52 18.78 -6.18 9.10
N ASP A 53 19.21 -5.62 10.23
CA ASP A 53 20.21 -6.26 11.09
C ASP A 53 19.71 -7.62 11.60
N ARG A 54 18.43 -7.70 11.98
CA ARG A 54 17.81 -8.95 12.42
C ARG A 54 17.74 -10.00 11.31
N LEU A 55 17.41 -9.60 10.08
CA LEU A 55 17.40 -10.49 8.92
C LEU A 55 18.80 -11.01 8.59
N GLN A 56 19.81 -10.13 8.60
CA GLN A 56 21.21 -10.53 8.37
C GLN A 56 21.72 -11.50 9.44
N ARG A 57 21.33 -11.29 10.70
CA ARG A 57 21.67 -12.18 11.82
C ARG A 57 20.97 -13.53 11.69
N LEU A 58 19.69 -13.54 11.34
CA LEU A 58 18.92 -14.75 11.04
C LEU A 58 19.54 -15.58 9.90
N GLU A 59 19.97 -14.93 8.82
CA GLU A 59 20.65 -15.62 7.71
C GLU A 59 21.96 -16.29 8.15
N ARG A 60 22.74 -15.57 8.98
CA ARG A 60 24.00 -16.08 9.53
C ARG A 60 23.78 -17.25 10.48
N ASP A 61 22.74 -17.17 11.30
CA ASP A 61 22.37 -18.23 12.24
C ASP A 61 21.87 -19.47 11.50
N ILE A 62 21.04 -19.31 10.45
CA ILE A 62 20.60 -20.43 9.60
C ILE A 62 21.79 -21.11 8.91
N ARG A 63 22.74 -20.34 8.37
CA ARG A 63 23.98 -20.89 7.78
C ARG A 63 24.77 -21.68 8.81
N THR A 64 24.90 -21.14 10.02
CA THR A 64 25.62 -21.80 11.12
C THR A 64 24.89 -23.07 11.57
N LEU A 65 23.56 -23.05 11.59
CA LEU A 65 22.72 -24.22 11.90
C LEU A 65 22.87 -25.30 10.83
N ASN A 66 22.88 -24.93 9.55
CA ASN A 66 23.12 -25.86 8.44
C ASN A 66 24.52 -26.46 8.49
N ILE A 67 25.54 -25.71 8.88
CA ILE A 67 26.90 -26.23 9.07
C ILE A 67 26.96 -27.17 10.28
N ALA A 68 26.30 -26.82 11.39
CA ALA A 68 26.25 -27.66 12.58
C ALA A 68 25.47 -28.96 12.33
N LEU A 69 24.37 -28.90 11.56
CA LEU A 69 23.56 -30.05 11.19
C LEU A 69 24.25 -30.92 10.13
N ALA A 70 24.90 -30.32 9.13
CA ALA A 70 25.70 -31.05 8.16
C ALA A 70 26.86 -31.80 8.83
N ARG A 71 27.51 -31.18 9.82
CA ARG A 71 28.54 -31.85 10.64
C ARG A 71 27.96 -32.95 11.55
N LYS A 72 26.73 -32.79 12.04
CA LYS A 72 26.02 -33.81 12.83
C LYS A 72 25.52 -34.98 11.97
N GLY A 73 25.24 -34.74 10.68
CA GLY A 73 24.84 -35.76 9.70
C GLY A 73 26.00 -36.47 9.00
N SER A 74 27.18 -35.84 8.90
CA SER A 74 28.39 -36.48 8.40
C SER A 74 29.08 -37.28 9.52
N GLY A 75 28.65 -38.53 9.72
CA GLY A 75 29.35 -39.52 10.56
C GLY A 75 30.69 -39.97 9.97
N GLY A 76 31.57 -39.03 9.62
CA GLY A 76 32.95 -39.29 9.21
C GLY A 76 33.88 -39.23 10.42
N THR A 77 34.47 -40.37 10.76
CA THR A 77 35.55 -40.50 11.76
C THR A 77 36.63 -39.43 11.52
N PRO A 78 37.12 -38.71 12.55
CA PRO A 78 38.20 -37.76 12.36
C PRO A 78 39.48 -38.54 12.07
N ALA A 79 40.03 -38.36 10.87
CA ALA A 79 41.41 -38.70 10.61
C ALA A 79 42.28 -37.84 11.54
N LEU A 80 42.94 -38.51 12.47
CA LEU A 80 43.85 -37.94 13.45
C LEU A 80 45.05 -37.34 12.69
N VAL A 81 45.02 -36.04 12.42
CA VAL A 81 46.25 -35.27 12.27
C VAL A 81 46.70 -34.91 13.68
N SER A 82 47.79 -35.53 14.12
CA SER A 82 48.46 -35.22 15.38
C SER A 82 49.00 -33.79 15.32
N GLY A 83 48.21 -32.86 15.84
CA GLY A 83 48.60 -31.51 16.20
C GLY A 83 47.60 -31.04 17.25
N SER A 84 48.04 -30.94 18.50
CA SER A 84 47.27 -30.63 19.72
C SER A 84 45.93 -29.91 19.47
N ILE A 85 44.82 -30.65 19.51
CA ILE A 85 43.47 -30.06 19.52
C ILE A 85 42.96 -30.09 20.96
N GLN A 86 42.92 -28.90 21.55
CA GLN A 86 42.21 -28.60 22.78
C GLN A 86 40.74 -29.06 22.64
N ALA A 87 40.28 -29.95 23.51
CA ALA A 87 38.89 -30.39 23.52
C ALA A 87 37.96 -29.22 23.90
N ALA A 88 37.29 -28.64 22.90
CA ALA A 88 36.32 -27.57 23.12
C ALA A 88 34.93 -28.16 23.48
N PRO A 89 34.22 -27.58 24.46
CA PRO A 89 32.95 -28.10 24.94
C PRO A 89 31.85 -27.73 23.92
N SER A 90 31.57 -28.66 23.02
CA SER A 90 30.65 -28.43 21.89
C SER A 90 29.18 -28.38 22.33
N ASN A 91 28.84 -29.03 23.45
CA ASN A 91 27.47 -29.11 23.96
C ASN A 91 27.08 -27.90 24.83
N SER A 92 28.03 -27.32 25.57
CA SER A 92 27.77 -26.11 26.36
C SER A 92 27.54 -24.88 25.47
N THR A 93 28.17 -24.83 24.30
CA THR A 93 27.97 -23.77 23.30
C THR A 93 26.54 -23.76 22.74
N GLY A 94 25.93 -24.93 22.56
CA GLY A 94 24.54 -25.04 22.11
C GLY A 94 23.54 -24.57 23.17
N LEU A 95 23.76 -24.95 24.43
CA LEU A 95 22.93 -24.53 25.56
C LEU A 95 23.03 -23.01 25.82
N ALA A 96 24.23 -22.42 25.75
CA ALA A 96 24.41 -20.98 25.90
C ALA A 96 23.69 -20.16 24.80
N ARG A 97 23.58 -20.71 23.58
CA ARG A 97 22.82 -20.06 22.48
C ARG A 97 21.31 -20.16 22.66
N LEU A 98 20.81 -21.27 23.20
CA LEU A 98 19.39 -21.40 23.53
C LEU A 98 18.99 -20.45 24.66
N ASP A 99 19.85 -20.29 25.66
CA ASP A 99 19.67 -19.35 26.76
C ASP A 99 19.64 -17.90 26.26
N ALA A 100 20.60 -17.54 25.39
CA ALA A 100 20.60 -16.23 24.73
C ALA A 100 19.35 -15.98 23.87
N ARG A 101 18.83 -17.02 23.19
CA ARG A 101 17.61 -16.92 22.36
C ARG A 101 16.35 -16.78 23.21
N LEU A 102 16.27 -17.45 24.36
CA LEU A 102 15.18 -17.29 25.32
C LEU A 102 15.16 -15.87 25.88
N GLY A 103 16.33 -15.34 26.27
CA GLY A 103 16.44 -13.94 26.70
C GLY A 103 16.02 -12.94 25.61
N GLU A 104 16.39 -13.19 24.35
CA GLU A 104 15.98 -12.35 23.22
C GLU A 104 14.45 -12.38 23.00
N LEU A 105 13.81 -13.57 23.10
CA LEU A 105 12.36 -13.71 22.99
C LEU A 105 11.61 -13.02 24.14
N GLU A 106 12.11 -13.12 25.36
CA GLU A 106 11.51 -12.44 26.51
C GLU A 106 11.60 -10.91 26.37
N GLN A 107 12.73 -10.42 25.87
CA GLN A 107 12.92 -9.00 25.61
C GLN A 107 12.01 -8.51 24.47
N GLU A 108 11.85 -9.31 23.41
CA GLU A 108 10.91 -9.02 22.32
C GLU A 108 9.45 -9.05 22.78
N LEU A 109 9.06 -9.97 23.65
CA LEU A 109 7.72 -9.99 24.24
C LEU A 109 7.45 -8.73 25.05
N ARG A 110 8.40 -8.29 25.88
CA ARG A 110 8.27 -7.04 26.63
C ARG A 110 8.17 -5.82 25.71
N ALA A 111 9.02 -5.76 24.68
CA ALA A 111 9.00 -4.67 23.70
C ALA A 111 7.72 -4.67 22.86
N GLY A 112 7.24 -5.85 22.46
CA GLY A 112 6.00 -6.05 21.71
C GLY A 112 4.79 -5.58 22.51
N THR A 113 4.71 -5.92 23.80
CA THR A 113 3.65 -5.43 24.68
C THR A 113 3.67 -3.91 24.81
N GLY A 114 4.85 -3.30 24.98
CA GLY A 114 4.97 -1.84 25.00
C GLY A 114 4.47 -1.18 23.71
N LYS A 115 4.75 -1.78 22.55
CA LYS A 115 4.25 -1.30 21.26
C LYS A 115 2.73 -1.45 21.12
N VAL A 116 2.14 -2.50 21.69
CA VAL A 116 0.67 -2.68 21.74
C VAL A 116 0.02 -1.61 22.61
N GLU A 117 0.62 -1.28 23.76
CA GLU A 117 0.15 -0.20 24.63
C GLU A 117 0.21 1.16 23.91
N GLU A 118 1.31 1.45 23.21
CA GLU A 118 1.46 2.67 22.40
C GLU A 118 0.44 2.76 21.26
N MET A 119 0.23 1.64 20.55
CA MET A 119 -0.76 1.58 19.47
C MET A 119 -2.18 1.77 20.00
N THR A 120 -2.49 1.18 21.16
CA THR A 120 -3.78 1.35 21.84
C THR A 120 -4.01 2.80 22.23
N TYR A 121 -2.99 3.47 22.79
CA TYR A 121 -3.06 4.89 23.13
C TYR A 121 -3.27 5.76 21.88
N THR A 122 -2.56 5.46 20.80
CA THR A 122 -2.69 6.19 19.52
C THR A 122 -4.10 6.06 18.96
N ILE A 123 -4.70 4.86 18.98
CA ILE A 123 -6.09 4.63 18.56
C ILE A 123 -7.05 5.47 19.39
N GLN A 124 -6.90 5.48 20.72
CA GLN A 124 -7.72 6.31 21.60
C GLN A 124 -7.59 7.80 21.25
N GLN A 125 -6.38 8.27 20.96
CA GLN A 125 -6.14 9.66 20.58
C GLN A 125 -6.78 10.01 19.23
N ILE A 126 -6.72 9.10 18.24
CA ILE A 126 -7.38 9.28 16.94
C ILE A 126 -8.89 9.40 17.12
N ASN A 127 -9.51 8.51 17.91
CA ASN A 127 -10.96 8.56 18.18
C ASN A 127 -11.36 9.90 18.81
N GLN A 128 -10.61 10.37 19.81
CA GLN A 128 -10.86 11.69 20.42
C GLN A 128 -10.72 12.86 19.44
N ARG A 129 -9.80 12.76 18.48
CA ARG A 129 -9.65 13.79 17.43
C ARG A 129 -10.80 13.73 16.43
N LEU A 130 -11.25 12.54 16.06
CA LEU A 130 -12.40 12.35 15.18
C LEU A 130 -13.68 12.90 15.83
N GLU A 131 -13.92 12.61 17.11
CA GLU A 131 -15.06 13.15 17.87
C GLU A 131 -15.06 14.68 17.90
N LYS A 132 -13.91 15.30 18.15
CA LYS A 132 -13.77 16.77 18.11
C LYS A 132 -14.00 17.34 16.72
N LEU A 133 -13.48 16.68 15.69
CA LEU A 133 -13.65 17.12 14.31
C LEU A 133 -15.11 17.01 13.87
N VAL A 134 -15.80 15.93 14.25
CA VAL A 134 -17.24 15.77 14.01
C VAL A 134 -18.03 16.87 14.74
N ALA A 135 -17.74 17.11 16.02
CA ALA A 135 -18.39 18.17 16.79
C ALA A 135 -18.16 19.58 16.20
N ASP A 136 -16.96 19.87 15.69
CA ASP A 136 -16.67 21.14 15.01
C ASP A 136 -17.45 21.27 13.68
N ILE A 137 -17.51 20.20 12.89
CA ILE A 137 -18.29 20.17 11.65
C ILE A 137 -19.77 20.40 11.96
N ASP A 138 -20.34 19.72 12.95
CA ASP A 138 -21.73 19.90 13.36
C ASP A 138 -22.01 21.32 13.84
N TYR A 139 -21.09 21.90 14.62
CA TYR A 139 -21.19 23.28 15.08
C TYR A 139 -21.19 24.26 13.91
N ARG A 140 -20.25 24.11 12.97
CA ARG A 140 -20.16 24.99 11.80
C ARG A 140 -21.34 24.81 10.86
N LEU A 141 -21.82 23.58 10.66
CA LEU A 141 -22.99 23.30 9.87
C LEU A 141 -24.23 23.94 10.50
N SER A 142 -24.44 23.73 11.80
CA SER A 142 -25.53 24.36 12.55
C SER A 142 -25.45 25.90 12.53
N ALA A 143 -24.25 26.48 12.64
CA ALA A 143 -24.06 27.93 12.54
C ALA A 143 -24.35 28.47 11.13
N LEU A 144 -24.10 27.69 10.08
CA LEU A 144 -24.43 28.02 8.70
C LEU A 144 -25.93 27.86 8.43
N GLU A 145 -26.58 26.83 8.98
CA GLU A 145 -28.02 26.61 8.90
C GLU A 145 -28.81 27.64 9.72
N SER A 146 -28.28 28.04 10.88
CA SER A 146 -28.88 29.07 11.74
C SER A 146 -28.68 30.49 11.20
N ARG A 147 -27.80 30.68 10.20
CA ARG A 147 -27.64 31.96 9.52
C ARG A 147 -28.81 32.10 8.54
N PRO A 148 -29.79 32.99 8.78
CA PRO A 148 -30.92 33.12 7.88
C PRO A 148 -30.39 33.54 6.51
N VAL A 149 -30.71 32.76 5.48
CA VAL A 149 -30.51 33.11 4.07
C VAL A 149 -31.47 34.25 3.71
N GLY A 150 -31.16 35.44 4.23
CA GLY A 150 -32.07 36.59 4.22
C GLY A 150 -31.51 37.81 4.93
N SER A 151 -30.20 38.05 4.82
CA SER A 151 -29.63 39.37 5.14
C SER A 151 -28.39 39.62 4.28
N ALA A 152 -28.64 40.07 3.06
CA ALA A 152 -27.65 40.83 2.32
C ALA A 152 -27.54 42.20 3.00
N GLY A 153 -26.51 42.41 3.80
CA GLY A 153 -26.22 43.73 4.37
C GLY A 153 -25.52 43.69 5.72
N SER A 154 -24.20 43.52 5.71
CA SER A 154 -23.31 44.54 6.27
C SER A 154 -21.86 44.10 6.04
N ALA A 155 -21.13 44.92 5.29
CA ALA A 155 -19.69 44.82 5.14
C ALA A 155 -19.03 45.07 6.51
N SER A 156 -18.58 44.00 7.16
CA SER A 156 -17.61 44.13 8.24
C SER A 156 -16.26 44.42 7.62
N ARG A 157 -15.78 45.65 7.84
CA ARG A 157 -14.54 46.18 7.30
C ARG A 157 -13.38 45.31 7.77
N ILE A 158 -12.69 44.69 6.83
CA ILE A 158 -11.38 44.07 7.05
C ILE A 158 -10.39 45.24 7.11
N ASN A 159 -9.91 45.56 8.32
CA ASN A 159 -8.76 46.44 8.48
C ASN A 159 -7.53 45.73 7.92
N ALA A 160 -6.83 46.41 7.02
CA ALA A 160 -5.57 45.99 6.44
C ALA A 160 -4.37 46.32 7.35
N ALA A 161 -3.31 45.53 7.14
CA ALA A 161 -1.94 45.59 7.68
C ALA A 161 -1.76 44.95 9.06
N THR A 162 -0.93 43.91 9.21
CA THR A 162 0.50 43.88 8.86
C THR A 162 0.98 42.45 8.54
N THR A 163 1.85 42.33 7.53
CA THR A 163 2.69 41.14 7.25
C THR A 163 3.81 41.02 8.31
N PRO A 164 4.25 39.79 8.62
CA PRO A 164 5.55 39.37 8.11
C PRO A 164 5.62 37.90 7.64
N THR A 165 6.26 37.75 6.48
CA THR A 165 7.36 36.82 6.17
C THR A 165 7.38 35.40 6.76
N GLY A 166 7.20 34.40 5.87
CA GLY A 166 8.13 33.28 5.70
C GLY A 166 8.05 32.11 6.67
N VAL A 167 7.40 31.01 6.25
CA VAL A 167 7.84 29.64 6.54
C VAL A 167 7.49 28.72 5.37
N GLN A 168 8.54 28.19 4.75
CA GLN A 168 8.54 27.30 3.60
C GLN A 168 8.32 25.86 4.09
N GLN A 169 7.25 25.20 3.65
CA GLN A 169 7.00 23.78 3.96
C GLN A 169 7.66 22.91 2.89
N VAL A 170 8.80 22.31 3.24
CA VAL A 170 9.46 21.28 2.45
C VAL A 170 8.78 19.95 2.80
N VAL A 171 8.01 19.34 1.87
CA VAL A 171 7.70 17.90 1.97
C VAL A 171 8.45 17.14 0.91
N PRO A 172 9.37 16.35 1.42
CA PRO A 172 10.07 15.41 0.65
C PRO A 172 9.59 14.11 -0.05
N GLY A 173 9.76 13.89 -1.36
CA GLY A 173 10.18 12.55 -1.85
C GLY A 173 9.17 11.52 -2.31
N ALA A 174 9.08 11.34 -3.62
CA ALA A 174 8.61 10.11 -4.26
C ALA A 174 9.72 9.62 -5.21
N THR A 175 10.12 8.36 -5.09
CA THR A 175 10.91 7.66 -6.12
C THR A 175 10.11 6.48 -6.67
N PRO A 176 10.31 6.14 -7.95
CA PRO A 176 9.52 5.14 -8.66
C PRO A 176 9.85 3.71 -8.23
N ALA A 177 8.83 2.85 -8.27
CA ALA A 177 8.88 1.44 -7.94
C ALA A 177 9.96 0.68 -8.74
N GLY A 178 10.85 -0.02 -8.03
CA GLY A 178 11.74 -1.02 -8.61
C GLY A 178 10.98 -2.30 -8.90
N VAL A 179 11.25 -2.91 -10.05
CA VAL A 179 10.62 -4.15 -10.51
C VAL A 179 11.18 -5.33 -9.70
N LEU A 180 10.33 -5.99 -8.92
CA LEU A 180 10.66 -7.20 -8.15
C LEU A 180 10.31 -8.46 -8.95
N GLY A 181 11.28 -8.92 -9.74
CA GLY A 181 11.34 -10.31 -10.21
C GLY A 181 10.46 -10.65 -11.43
N THR A 182 11.06 -11.33 -12.40
CA THR A 182 10.34 -11.96 -13.51
C THR A 182 10.09 -13.43 -13.18
N LEU A 183 8.83 -13.84 -13.10
CA LEU A 183 8.46 -15.26 -13.05
C LEU A 183 8.53 -15.84 -14.46
N THR A 184 9.44 -16.78 -14.70
CA THR A 184 9.47 -17.59 -15.93
C THR A 184 8.43 -18.70 -15.80
N GLY A 185 7.65 -18.93 -16.86
CA GLY A 185 6.45 -19.81 -16.90
C GLY A 185 6.69 -21.31 -16.74
N SER A 186 7.63 -21.73 -15.90
CA SER A 186 7.98 -23.13 -15.64
C SER A 186 7.40 -23.68 -14.34
N ASP A 187 6.84 -22.84 -13.46
CA ASP A 187 6.34 -23.28 -12.14
C ASP A 187 4.84 -23.64 -12.12
N MET A 188 4.15 -23.59 -13.27
CA MET A 188 2.74 -23.97 -13.41
C MET A 188 2.57 -25.39 -13.95
N ASN A 189 3.12 -26.43 -13.30
CA ASN A 189 2.53 -27.77 -13.43
C ASN A 189 3.04 -28.77 -12.38
N ALA A 190 2.27 -29.00 -11.33
CA ALA A 190 2.35 -30.23 -10.53
C ALA A 190 1.05 -30.46 -9.75
N ALA A 191 0.10 -31.16 -10.37
CA ALA A 191 -1.02 -31.80 -9.68
C ALA A 191 -0.72 -33.31 -9.54
N PRO A 192 -0.91 -33.96 -8.37
CA PRO A 192 -0.77 -35.40 -8.23
C PRO A 192 -2.04 -36.17 -8.64
N PRO A 193 -1.95 -37.46 -9.01
CA PRO A 193 -3.08 -38.23 -9.55
C PRO A 193 -3.91 -38.88 -8.43
N ALA A 194 -5.23 -38.85 -8.55
CA ALA A 194 -6.15 -39.62 -7.70
C ALA A 194 -6.76 -40.77 -8.52
N GLY A 195 -6.53 -41.99 -8.04
CA GLY A 195 -7.02 -43.25 -8.62
C GLY A 195 -8.48 -43.56 -8.28
N ALA A 196 -8.98 -44.58 -9.00
CA ALA A 196 -10.37 -44.99 -9.13
C ALA A 196 -11.00 -45.70 -7.91
N GLY A 197 -12.33 -45.56 -7.79
CA GLY A 197 -13.22 -46.40 -6.99
C GLY A 197 -14.69 -46.16 -7.39
N GLY A 198 -15.40 -47.22 -7.80
CA GLY A 198 -16.70 -47.21 -8.50
C GLY A 198 -17.96 -46.91 -7.67
N PRO A 199 -19.17 -47.16 -8.23
CA PRO A 199 -20.31 -46.24 -8.13
C PRO A 199 -21.35 -46.63 -7.07
N VAL A 200 -21.96 -45.62 -6.43
CA VAL A 200 -23.30 -45.72 -5.85
C VAL A 200 -24.17 -44.63 -6.46
N ALA A 201 -25.22 -45.07 -7.16
CA ALA A 201 -26.21 -44.21 -7.78
C ALA A 201 -27.04 -43.53 -6.68
N ALA A 202 -26.73 -42.27 -6.41
CA ALA A 202 -27.62 -41.35 -5.71
C ALA A 202 -28.28 -40.44 -6.75
N ILE A 203 -29.61 -40.36 -6.69
CA ILE A 203 -30.44 -39.55 -7.57
C ILE A 203 -30.02 -38.09 -7.41
N ALA A 204 -29.33 -37.56 -8.42
CA ALA A 204 -28.98 -36.15 -8.50
C ALA A 204 -30.23 -35.37 -8.88
N VAL A 205 -30.83 -34.67 -7.91
CA VAL A 205 -31.53 -33.42 -8.24
C VAL A 205 -30.43 -32.45 -8.66
N SER A 206 -30.30 -32.21 -9.95
CA SER A 206 -29.43 -31.16 -10.47
C SER A 206 -29.82 -29.83 -9.81
N PRO A 207 -28.96 -29.20 -8.98
CA PRO A 207 -29.20 -27.82 -8.63
C PRO A 207 -29.09 -27.02 -9.92
N VAL A 208 -30.15 -26.29 -10.27
CA VAL A 208 -30.06 -25.19 -11.23
C VAL A 208 -28.85 -24.35 -10.81
N PRO A 209 -27.91 -24.01 -11.71
CA PRO A 209 -26.80 -23.15 -11.36
C PRO A 209 -27.36 -21.75 -11.05
N ALA A 210 -27.63 -21.51 -9.77
CA ALA A 210 -27.88 -20.16 -9.29
C ALA A 210 -26.58 -19.38 -9.54
N LYS A 211 -26.67 -18.31 -10.34
CA LYS A 211 -25.57 -17.33 -10.43
C LYS A 211 -25.16 -16.97 -9.01
N PRO A 212 -23.87 -17.03 -8.65
CA PRO A 212 -23.42 -16.65 -7.31
C PRO A 212 -23.89 -15.21 -7.06
N VAL A 213 -24.78 -15.04 -6.08
CA VAL A 213 -25.22 -13.72 -5.65
C VAL A 213 -24.00 -13.05 -5.04
N SER A 214 -23.57 -11.95 -5.65
CA SER A 214 -22.50 -11.10 -5.13
C SER A 214 -22.80 -10.76 -3.67
N VAL A 215 -21.87 -11.06 -2.76
CA VAL A 215 -22.03 -10.75 -1.33
C VAL A 215 -21.60 -9.31 -1.03
N LEU A 216 -20.88 -8.68 -1.97
CA LEU A 216 -20.51 -7.28 -1.89
C LEU A 216 -21.66 -6.34 -2.30
N PRO A 217 -21.83 -5.21 -1.60
CA PRO A 217 -22.78 -4.18 -2.01
C PRO A 217 -22.35 -3.53 -3.32
N LYS A 218 -23.29 -2.86 -3.98
CA LYS A 218 -22.98 -1.92 -5.07
C LYS A 218 -22.24 -0.72 -4.49
N GLY A 219 -21.32 -0.17 -5.27
CA GLY A 219 -20.55 1.01 -4.86
C GLY A 219 -19.09 0.95 -5.28
N SER A 220 -18.33 1.90 -4.77
CA SER A 220 -16.89 2.00 -4.93
C SER A 220 -16.16 0.81 -4.29
N PRO A 221 -14.92 0.51 -4.73
CA PRO A 221 -14.09 -0.50 -4.06
C PRO A 221 -13.94 -0.24 -2.56
N LYS A 222 -13.74 1.03 -2.16
CA LYS A 222 -13.63 1.43 -0.76
C LYS A 222 -14.86 1.07 0.09
N GLU A 223 -16.06 1.26 -0.46
CA GLU A 223 -17.31 0.91 0.25
C GLU A 223 -17.48 -0.60 0.38
N LYS A 224 -17.13 -1.35 -0.68
CA LYS A 224 -17.14 -2.82 -0.66
C LYS A 224 -16.15 -3.39 0.35
N TYR A 225 -14.95 -2.84 0.41
CA TYR A 225 -13.94 -3.19 1.41
C TYR A 225 -14.45 -2.88 2.83
N SER A 226 -14.99 -1.67 3.05
CA SER A 226 -15.55 -1.28 4.35
C SER A 226 -16.67 -2.23 4.80
N TYR A 227 -17.52 -2.67 3.88
CA TYR A 227 -18.56 -3.66 4.15
C TYR A 227 -17.96 -5.02 4.57
N ALA A 228 -16.99 -5.55 3.81
CA ALA A 228 -16.30 -6.80 4.15
C ALA A 228 -15.63 -6.72 5.54
N PHE A 229 -15.00 -5.59 5.84
CA PHE A 229 -14.40 -5.34 7.15
C PHE A 229 -15.43 -5.24 8.29
N SER A 230 -16.62 -4.70 8.02
CA SER A 230 -17.70 -4.67 9.02
C SER A 230 -18.21 -6.07 9.40
N LEU A 231 -18.16 -7.04 8.47
CA LEU A 231 -18.51 -8.43 8.75
C LEU A 231 -17.48 -9.07 9.69
N LEU A 232 -16.20 -8.77 9.48
CA LEU A 232 -15.12 -9.23 10.35
C LEU A 232 -15.27 -8.68 11.77
N GLN A 233 -15.61 -7.40 11.93
CA GLN A 233 -15.87 -6.79 13.25
C GLN A 233 -17.04 -7.44 14.00
N LYS A 234 -18.03 -7.96 13.27
CA LYS A 234 -19.17 -8.68 13.81
C LYS A 234 -18.88 -10.16 14.07
N ALA A 235 -17.64 -10.61 13.87
CA ALA A 235 -17.25 -12.01 13.90
C ALA A 235 -18.02 -12.91 12.91
N GLU A 236 -18.59 -12.32 11.85
CA GLU A 236 -19.24 -13.06 10.76
C GLU A 236 -18.19 -13.57 9.76
N TYR A 237 -17.26 -14.41 10.24
CA TYR A 237 -16.06 -14.82 9.51
C TYR A 237 -16.35 -15.50 8.17
N GLU A 238 -17.41 -16.31 8.07
CA GLU A 238 -17.76 -16.96 6.80
C GLU A 238 -18.18 -15.96 5.72
N ARG A 239 -18.92 -14.93 6.12
CA ARG A 239 -19.37 -13.88 5.20
C ARG A 239 -18.25 -12.91 4.90
N ALA A 240 -17.38 -12.64 5.87
CA ALA A 240 -16.17 -11.87 5.68
C ALA A 240 -15.22 -12.55 4.67
N GLU A 241 -15.02 -13.87 4.77
CA GLU A 241 -14.24 -14.66 3.79
C GLU A 241 -14.79 -14.47 2.38
N ALA A 242 -16.10 -14.68 2.19
CA ALA A 242 -16.73 -14.55 0.88
C ALA A 242 -16.59 -13.11 0.33
N ALA A 243 -16.77 -12.09 1.18
CA ALA A 243 -16.70 -10.70 0.79
C ALA A 243 -15.27 -10.26 0.44
N PHE A 244 -14.27 -10.65 1.24
CA PHE A 244 -12.87 -10.33 0.95
C PHE A 244 -12.34 -11.11 -0.26
N THR A 245 -12.72 -12.37 -0.44
CA THR A 245 -12.38 -13.15 -1.64
C THR A 245 -12.93 -12.46 -2.89
N GLU A 246 -14.22 -12.14 -2.90
CA GLU A 246 -14.85 -11.44 -4.01
C GLU A 246 -14.23 -10.06 -4.26
N PHE A 247 -13.81 -9.36 -3.20
CA PHE A 247 -13.14 -8.07 -3.32
C PHE A 247 -11.78 -8.23 -4.01
N VAL A 248 -10.95 -9.18 -3.56
CA VAL A 248 -9.63 -9.45 -4.16
C VAL A 248 -9.77 -9.86 -5.62
N ASP A 249 -10.78 -10.69 -5.95
CA ASP A 249 -11.02 -11.16 -7.31
C ASP A 249 -11.48 -10.05 -8.26
N ARG A 250 -12.36 -9.16 -7.79
CA ARG A 250 -12.98 -8.10 -8.64
C ARG A 250 -12.20 -6.81 -8.67
N HIS A 251 -11.34 -6.57 -7.67
CA HIS A 251 -10.65 -5.31 -7.48
C HIS A 251 -9.13 -5.51 -7.41
N GLY A 252 -8.57 -6.52 -8.07
CA GLY A 252 -7.15 -6.92 -7.99
C GLY A 252 -6.10 -5.79 -8.15
N ASP A 253 -6.44 -4.70 -8.84
CA ASP A 253 -5.57 -3.54 -9.04
C ASP A 253 -5.77 -2.42 -7.99
N ASP A 254 -6.76 -2.54 -7.10
CA ASP A 254 -7.08 -1.53 -6.10
C ASP A 254 -6.03 -1.52 -4.96
N PRO A 255 -5.61 -0.35 -4.46
CA PRO A 255 -4.65 -0.25 -3.35
C PRO A 255 -5.08 -1.00 -2.08
N LEU A 256 -6.38 -1.25 -1.89
CA LEU A 256 -6.91 -1.96 -0.72
C LEU A 256 -6.80 -3.49 -0.83
N VAL A 257 -6.40 -4.05 -1.98
CA VAL A 257 -6.28 -5.51 -2.17
C VAL A 257 -5.26 -6.13 -1.22
N GLY A 258 -4.13 -5.47 -1.00
CA GLY A 258 -3.13 -5.95 -0.04
C GLY A 258 -3.73 -6.10 1.37
N ASN A 259 -4.49 -5.10 1.80
CA ASN A 259 -5.21 -5.13 3.08
C ASN A 259 -6.31 -6.19 3.09
N ALA A 260 -7.06 -6.34 2.00
CA ALA A 260 -8.11 -7.34 1.89
C ALA A 260 -7.56 -8.78 1.98
N ARG A 261 -6.41 -9.05 1.34
CA ARG A 261 -5.72 -10.35 1.45
C ARG A 261 -5.25 -10.62 2.88
N TYR A 262 -4.72 -9.60 3.56
CA TYR A 262 -4.36 -9.71 4.97
C TYR A 262 -5.56 -10.12 5.83
N TRP A 263 -6.70 -9.42 5.72
CA TRP A 263 -7.90 -9.74 6.49
C TRP A 263 -8.54 -11.07 6.09
N LEU A 264 -8.43 -11.48 4.83
CA LEU A 264 -8.84 -12.81 4.39
C LEU A 264 -8.00 -13.90 5.09
N GLY A 265 -6.67 -13.73 5.17
CA GLY A 265 -5.78 -14.60 5.93
C GLY A 265 -6.14 -14.66 7.42
N GLU A 266 -6.42 -13.51 8.04
CA GLU A 266 -6.86 -13.42 9.45
C GLU A 266 -8.18 -14.18 9.67
N THR A 267 -9.12 -14.06 8.72
CA THR A 267 -10.39 -14.78 8.76
C THR A 267 -10.18 -16.30 8.76
N TYR A 268 -9.23 -16.80 7.95
CA TYR A 268 -8.85 -18.21 7.96
C TYR A 268 -8.14 -18.62 9.24
N TYR A 269 -7.23 -17.78 9.74
CA TYR A 269 -6.48 -18.04 10.96
C TYR A 269 -7.39 -18.22 12.17
N VAL A 270 -8.35 -17.31 12.38
CA VAL A 270 -9.31 -17.38 13.50
C VAL A 270 -10.19 -18.63 13.42
N ARG A 271 -10.45 -19.15 12.21
CA ARG A 271 -11.24 -20.37 11.99
C ARG A 271 -10.41 -21.65 12.00
N GLY A 272 -9.11 -21.58 12.30
CA GLY A 272 -8.21 -22.74 12.31
C GLY A 272 -7.87 -23.28 10.91
N GLN A 273 -8.14 -22.51 9.86
CA GLN A 273 -7.87 -22.89 8.46
C GLN A 273 -6.47 -22.42 8.02
N TYR A 274 -5.44 -22.82 8.77
CA TYR A 274 -4.07 -22.31 8.60
C TYR A 274 -3.50 -22.55 7.19
N VAL A 275 -3.88 -23.64 6.53
CA VAL A 275 -3.43 -23.95 5.16
C VAL A 275 -3.91 -22.92 4.15
N LYS A 276 -5.11 -22.33 4.35
CA LYS A 276 -5.64 -21.28 3.48
C LYS A 276 -5.15 -19.88 3.86
N ALA A 277 -4.59 -19.73 5.06
CA ALA A 277 -4.06 -18.46 5.55
C ALA A 277 -2.61 -18.19 5.09
N ALA A 278 -1.90 -19.24 4.65
CA ALA A 278 -0.48 -19.23 4.30
C ALA A 278 -0.20 -18.93 2.83
#